data_AF-A0A4S3M6G0-F1
#
_entry.id   AF-A0A4S3M6G0-F1
#
_cell.length_a   1.000
_cell.length_b   1.000
_cell.length_c   1.000
_cell.angle_alpha   90.00
_cell.angle_beta   90.00
_cell.angle_gamma   90.00
#
_symmetry.space_group_name_H-M   'P 1'
#
loop_
_entity.id
_entity.type
_entity.pdbx_description
1 polymer ?
#
loop_
_entity_poly.entity_id
_entity_poly.type
_entity_poly.pdbx_seq_one_letter_code
_entity_poly.pdbx_strand_id
1 'polypeptide(L)'
;MSVTQAWLFLIALSLGSTALAWTGVDGGWAALAILSLAWLKAQIILRTYLGLSQAPSWSRGFAMVLGFYMLGMMGLAVAAG
;
A
#
# COMPACT_ATOMS: atom_id res chain seq x y z
N MET A 1 -13.51 4.77 9.81
CA MET A 1 -13.50 5.40 8.47
C MET A 1 -14.67 4.83 7.71
N SER A 2 -15.50 5.67 7.08
CA SER A 2 -16.60 5.17 6.25
C SER A 2 -16.08 4.58 4.94
N VAL A 3 -16.89 3.76 4.27
CA VAL A 3 -16.55 3.20 2.95
C VAL A 3 -16.32 4.31 1.93
N THR A 4 -17.10 5.38 1.95
CA THR A 4 -16.92 6.54 1.06
C THR A 4 -15.60 7.25 1.29
N GLN A 5 -15.19 7.43 2.56
CA GLN A 5 -13.88 7.98 2.89
C GLN A 5 -12.75 7.07 2.39
N ALA A 6 -12.86 5.76 2.61
CA ALA A 6 -11.89 4.78 2.12
C ALA A 6 -11.76 4.81 0.60
N TRP A 7 -12.88 4.89 -0.11
CA TRP A 7 -12.91 5.05 -1.55
C TRP A 7 -12.20 6.33 -2.01
N LEU A 8 -12.47 7.48 -1.38
CA LEU A 8 -11.79 8.75 -1.71
C LEU A 8 -10.28 8.67 -1.49
N PHE A 9 -9.83 8.05 -0.40
CA PHE A 9 -8.41 7.81 -0.18
C PHE A 9 -7.79 6.91 -1.25
N LEU A 10 -8.48 5.85 -1.68
CA LEU A 10 -8.00 4.97 -2.75
C LEU A 10 -7.91 5.70 -4.10
N ILE A 11 -8.87 6.58 -4.41
CA ILE A 11 -8.81 7.48 -5.57
C ILE A 11 -7.57 8.36 -5.48
N ALA A 12 -7.36 9.06 -4.35
CA ALA A 12 -6.23 9.95 -4.16
C ALA A 12 -4.87 9.22 -4.27
N LEU A 13 -4.74 8.05 -3.64
CA LEU A 13 -3.54 7.20 -3.75
C LEU A 13 -3.33 6.69 -5.18
N SER A 14 -4.39 6.50 -5.96
CA SER A 14 -4.30 6.08 -7.35
C SER A 14 -3.83 7.20 -8.26
N LEU A 15 -4.37 8.41 -8.06
CA LEU A 15 -3.84 9.62 -8.71
C LEU A 15 -2.38 9.84 -8.35
N GLY A 16 -1.99 9.65 -7.09
CA GLY A 16 -0.59 9.73 -6.65
C GLY A 16 0.31 8.73 -7.36
N SER A 17 -0.12 7.47 -7.50
CA SER A 17 0.66 6.46 -8.26
C SER A 17 0.75 6.78 -9.74
N THR A 18 -0.33 7.32 -10.35
CA THR A 18 -0.33 7.72 -11.77
C THR A 18 0.57 8.93 -12.00
N ALA A 19 0.51 9.94 -11.12
CA ALA A 19 1.36 11.11 -11.20
C ALA A 19 2.83 10.74 -11.07
N LEU A 20 3.17 9.87 -10.11
CA LEU A 20 4.52 9.36 -9.94
C LEU A 20 5.01 8.64 -11.21
N ALA A 21 4.20 7.74 -11.77
CA ALA A 21 4.53 7.05 -13.01
C ALA A 21 4.70 8.02 -14.19
N TRP A 22 3.92 9.10 -14.23
CA TRP A 22 4.00 10.12 -15.28
C TRP A 22 5.26 10.99 -15.20
N THR A 23 5.84 11.16 -14.01
CA THR A 23 7.10 11.93 -13.87
C THR A 23 8.30 11.30 -14.58
N GLY A 24 8.22 10.02 -14.97
CA GLY A 24 9.33 9.29 -15.58
C GLY A 24 10.50 9.04 -14.63
N VAL A 25 10.27 9.15 -13.32
CA VAL A 25 11.27 8.80 -12.31
C VAL A 25 11.43 7.29 -12.30
N ASP A 26 12.65 6.85 -12.58
CA ASP A 26 13.03 5.43 -12.65
C ASP A 26 14.02 5.04 -11.53
N GLY A 27 14.20 3.74 -11.34
CA GLY A 27 15.16 3.17 -10.39
C GLY A 27 14.58 2.84 -9.02
N GLY A 28 15.47 2.52 -8.06
CA GLY A 28 15.09 2.03 -6.74
C GLY A 28 14.16 2.96 -5.96
N TRP A 29 14.37 4.28 -6.06
CA TRP A 29 13.51 5.27 -5.41
C TRP A 29 12.07 5.28 -5.95
N ALA A 30 11.90 5.12 -7.26
CA ALA A 30 10.57 5.00 -7.88
C ALA A 30 9.86 3.74 -7.38
N ALA A 31 10.56 2.61 -7.34
CA ALA A 31 10.04 1.35 -6.83
C ALA A 31 9.62 1.46 -5.36
N LEU A 32 10.44 2.08 -4.50
CA LEU A 32 10.10 2.30 -3.09
C LEU A 32 8.86 3.18 -2.91
N ALA A 33 8.73 4.24 -3.71
CA ALA A 33 7.58 5.13 -3.66
C ALA A 33 6.30 4.40 -4.11
N ILE A 34 6.36 3.63 -5.20
CA ILE A 34 5.22 2.82 -5.69
C ILE A 34 4.83 1.76 -4.65
N LEU A 35 5.81 1.04 -4.08
CA LEU A 35 5.55 0.02 -3.06
C LEU A 35 4.92 0.64 -1.80
N SER A 36 5.38 1.83 -1.39
CA SER A 36 4.78 2.56 -0.27
C SER A 36 3.33 2.92 -0.53
N LEU A 37 3.01 3.43 -1.72
CA LEU A 37 1.63 3.72 -2.12
C LEU A 37 0.76 2.45 -2.17
N ALA A 38 1.30 1.35 -2.70
CA ALA A 38 0.61 0.07 -2.73
C ALA A 38 0.32 -0.47 -1.32
N TRP A 39 1.25 -0.28 -0.39
CA TRP A 39 1.07 -0.70 1.00
C TRP A 39 -0.09 0.06 1.66
N LEU A 40 -0.13 1.38 1.49
CA LEU A 40 -1.23 2.21 2.03
C LEU A 40 -2.59 1.76 1.48
N LYS A 41 -2.69 1.50 0.17
CA LYS A 41 -3.92 0.97 -0.46
C LYS A 41 -4.33 -0.36 0.16
N ALA A 42 -3.40 -1.30 0.29
CA ALA A 42 -3.66 -2.62 0.87
C ALA A 42 -4.19 -2.54 2.31
N GLN A 43 -3.63 -1.64 3.14
CA GLN A 43 -4.12 -1.42 4.51
C GLN A 43 -5.56 -0.90 4.55
N ILE A 44 -5.92 0.02 3.64
CA ILE A 44 -7.28 0.56 3.54
C ILE A 44 -8.28 -0.54 3.14
N ILE A 45 -7.93 -1.34 2.13
CA ILE A 45 -8.77 -2.45 1.64
C ILE A 45 -8.98 -3.49 2.74
N LEU A 46 -7.91 -3.93 3.39
CA LEU A 46 -7.96 -4.92 4.47
C LEU A 46 -8.84 -4.43 5.64
N ARG A 47 -8.66 -3.19 6.09
CA ARG A 47 -9.36 -2.68 7.27
C ARG A 47 -10.83 -2.33 7.00
N THR A 48 -11.12 -1.76 5.83
CA THR A 48 -12.43 -1.17 5.54
C THR A 48 -13.30 -2.06 4.68
N TYR A 49 -12.75 -2.65 3.62
CA TYR A 49 -13.51 -3.46 2.65
C TYR A 49 -13.62 -4.93 3.05
N LEU A 50 -12.54 -5.50 3.63
CA LEU A 50 -12.57 -6.85 4.19
C LEU A 50 -13.10 -6.91 5.62
N GLY A 51 -13.50 -5.76 6.18
CA GLY A 51 -14.11 -5.70 7.51
C GLY A 51 -13.18 -6.09 8.66
N LEU A 52 -11.86 -6.19 8.45
CA LEU A 52 -10.91 -6.60 9.51
C LEU A 52 -10.86 -5.62 10.69
N SER A 53 -11.39 -4.40 10.52
CA SER A 53 -11.64 -3.49 11.64
C SER A 53 -12.56 -4.06 12.72
N GLN A 54 -13.44 -5.01 12.37
CA GLN A 54 -14.33 -5.71 13.30
C GLN A 54 -13.68 -6.96 13.93
N ALA A 55 -12.48 -7.36 13.48
CA ALA A 55 -11.76 -8.55 13.95
C ALA A 55 -10.29 -8.22 14.27
N PRO A 56 -9.99 -7.61 15.43
CA PRO A 56 -8.65 -7.10 15.74
C PRO A 56 -7.55 -8.16 15.78
N SER A 57 -7.87 -9.40 16.19
CA SER A 57 -6.91 -10.51 16.22
C SER A 57 -6.44 -10.89 14.81
N TRP A 58 -7.37 -11.06 13.89
CA TRP A 58 -7.10 -11.35 12.48
C TRP A 58 -6.40 -10.18 11.78
N SER A 59 -6.83 -8.94 12.07
CA SER A 59 -6.21 -7.74 11.50
C SER A 59 -4.71 -7.67 11.78
N ARG A 60 -4.27 -8.02 13.00
CA ARG A 60 -2.84 -8.05 13.34
C ARG A 60 -2.07 -9.08 12.53
N GLY A 61 -2.61 -10.29 12.36
CA GLY A 61 -1.98 -11.34 11.56
C GLY A 61 -1.80 -10.92 10.10
N PHE A 62 -2.87 -10.42 9.48
CA PHE A 62 -2.81 -9.89 8.11
C PHE A 62 -1.85 -8.71 7.97
N ALA A 63 -1.86 -7.77 8.92
CA ALA A 63 -0.96 -6.63 8.90
C ALA A 63 0.51 -7.06 9.04
N MET A 64 0.79 -8.09 9.83
CA MET A 64 2.14 -8.63 10.02
C MET A 64 2.66 -9.32 8.75
N VAL A 65 1.87 -10.22 8.15
CA VAL A 65 2.24 -10.90 6.90
C VAL A 65 2.40 -9.90 5.76
N LEU A 66 1.46 -8.98 5.60
CA LEU A 66 1.56 -7.91 4.60
C LEU A 66 2.81 -7.05 4.84
N GLY A 67 3.12 -6.73 6.09
CA GLY A 67 4.31 -5.95 6.44
C GLY A 67 5.59 -6.66 6.03
N PHE A 68 5.75 -7.94 6.38
CA PHE A 68 6.92 -8.72 5.96
C PHE A 68 7.02 -8.84 4.44
N TYR A 69 5.90 -9.06 3.75
CA TYR A 69 5.88 -9.11 2.30
C TYR A 69 6.34 -7.78 1.67
N MET A 70 5.78 -6.66 2.12
CA MET A 70 6.14 -5.34 1.58
C MET A 70 7.58 -4.96 1.88
N LEU A 71 8.08 -5.26 3.09
CA LEU A 71 9.48 -5.04 3.46
C LEU A 71 10.43 -5.91 2.61
N GLY A 72 10.07 -7.17 2.36
CA GLY A 72 10.84 -8.04 1.47
C GLY A 72 10.91 -7.47 0.05
N MET A 73 9.77 -7.04 -0.51
CA MET A 73 9.71 -6.41 -1.83
C MET A 73 10.52 -5.11 -1.90
N MET A 74 10.46 -4.27 -0.87
CA MET A 74 11.27 -3.05 -0.78
C MET A 74 12.75 -3.36 -0.69
N GLY A 75 13.15 -4.36 0.10
CA GLY A 75 14.53 -4.81 0.20
C GLY A 75 15.06 -5.33 -1.14
N LEU A 76 14.27 -6.11 -1.88
CA LEU A 76 14.60 -6.57 -3.22
C LEU A 76 14.72 -5.40 -4.20
N ALA A 77 13.82 -4.41 -4.13
CA ALA A 77 13.88 -3.22 -4.98
C ALA A 77 15.15 -2.39 -4.74
N VAL A 78 15.61 -2.30 -3.49
CA VAL A 78 16.88 -1.64 -3.13
C VAL A 78 18.08 -2.46 -3.58
N ALA A 79 18.03 -3.78 -3.47
CA ALA A 79 19.13 -4.66 -3.89
C ALA A 79 19.29 -4.75 -5.42
N ALA A 80 18.21 -4.48 -6.17
CA ALA A 80 18.19 -4.53 -7.63
C ALA A 80 18.52 -3.19 -8.31
N GLY A 81 18.41 -2.07 -7.57
CA GLY A 81 18.74 -0.72 -8.05
C GLY A 81 20.18 -0.36 -7.76
#